data_AF-M3QE32-F1
#
_entry.id   AF-M3QE32-F1
#
_cell.length_a   1.000
_cell.length_b   1.000
_cell.length_c   1.000
_cell.angle_alpha   90.00
_cell.angle_beta   90.00
_cell.angle_gamma   90.00
#
_symmetry.space_group_name_H-M   'P 1'
#
loop_
_entity.id
_entity.type
_entity.pdbx_description
1 polymer ?
#
loop_
_entity_poly.entity_id
_entity_poly.type
_entity_poly.pdbx_seq_one_letter_code
_entity_poly.pdbx_strand_id
1 'polypeptide(L)'
;KTKDSNGYGLAHIIEKREKQYKRLGLTNEQAKERTKELLKQIPEVIEKGIKDNDYIGHATIRHNGIEVGLSSQKGNTPLKNHYMITSFETDEKVLRELETIGTLSNDYRDGINYSTSNLNKPNPTTKKLNKD
;
A
#
# COMPACT_ATOMS: atom_id res chain seq x y z
N LYS A 1 14.84 19.78 6.62
CA LYS A 1 13.81 19.27 7.56
C LYS A 1 12.90 20.44 7.91
N THR A 2 11.66 20.47 7.43
CA THR A 2 10.67 21.46 7.87
C THR A 2 10.16 21.07 9.26
N LYS A 3 9.91 22.08 10.07
CA LYS A 3 9.82 22.07 11.54
C LYS A 3 8.54 21.39 12.09
N ASP A 4 7.70 20.82 11.23
CA ASP A 4 6.35 20.34 11.58
C ASP A 4 6.16 18.82 11.42
N SER A 5 7.17 18.05 10.98
CA SER A 5 7.09 16.59 10.94
C SER A 5 7.79 15.99 12.17
N ASN A 6 7.02 15.70 13.22
CA ASN A 6 7.45 14.89 14.36
C ASN A 6 7.72 13.40 14.00
N GLY A 7 8.00 13.12 12.71
CA GLY A 7 8.99 12.16 12.21
C GLY A 7 8.78 10.67 12.46
N TYR A 8 7.73 10.26 13.16
CA TYR A 8 7.54 8.86 13.55
C TYR A 8 6.09 8.40 13.42
N GLY A 9 5.95 7.09 13.24
CA GLY A 9 4.66 6.41 13.16
C GLY A 9 3.87 6.73 11.89
N LEU A 10 2.54 6.79 12.00
CA LEU A 10 1.65 6.96 10.85
C LEU A 10 1.91 8.23 10.03
N ALA A 11 2.32 9.33 10.67
CA ALA A 11 2.66 10.58 9.98
C ALA A 11 3.84 10.39 9.02
N HIS A 12 4.85 9.61 9.41
CA HIS A 12 6.00 9.31 8.56
C HIS A 12 5.61 8.47 7.34
N ILE A 13 4.71 7.50 7.53
CA ILE A 13 4.18 6.66 6.45
C ILE A 13 3.44 7.50 5.42
N ILE A 14 2.55 8.40 5.87
CA ILE A 14 1.81 9.30 4.99
C ILE A 14 2.77 10.16 4.17
N GLU A 15 3.73 10.80 4.83
CA GLU A 15 4.70 11.66 4.15
C GLU A 15 5.56 10.88 3.13
N LYS A 16 5.99 9.66 3.49
CA LYS A 16 6.75 8.76 2.60
C LYS A 16 5.95 8.43 1.34
N ARG A 17 4.67 8.05 1.49
CA ARG A 17 3.80 7.64 0.37
C ARG A 17 3.39 8.81 -0.52
N GLU A 18 3.02 9.96 0.06
CA GLU A 18 2.73 11.15 -0.73
C GLU A 18 3.94 11.59 -1.55
N LYS A 19 5.15 11.56 -0.98
CA LYS A 19 6.39 11.86 -1.73
C LYS A 19 6.68 10.84 -2.83
N GLN A 20 6.42 9.57 -2.58
CA GLN A 20 6.56 8.52 -3.59
C GLN A 20 5.64 8.77 -4.78
N TYR A 21 4.35 9.01 -4.54
CA TYR A 21 3.38 9.28 -5.61
C TYR A 21 3.69 10.54 -6.40
N LYS A 22 4.16 11.61 -5.76
CA LYS A 22 4.62 12.82 -6.47
C LYS A 22 5.82 12.54 -7.37
N ARG A 23 6.75 11.69 -6.95
CA ARG A 23 7.89 11.26 -7.80
C ARG A 23 7.43 10.43 -9.00
N LEU A 24 6.28 9.78 -8.90
CA LEU A 24 5.62 9.05 -9.99
C LEU A 24 4.76 9.95 -10.89
N GLY A 25 4.75 11.27 -10.65
CA GLY A 25 4.06 12.25 -11.50
C GLY A 25 2.63 12.61 -11.07
N LEU A 26 2.15 12.13 -9.92
CA LEU A 26 0.84 12.52 -9.40
C LEU A 26 0.85 13.97 -8.86
N THR A 27 -0.29 14.65 -8.96
CA THR A 27 -0.49 15.95 -8.31
C THR A 27 -0.51 15.82 -6.78
N ASN A 28 -0.46 16.95 -6.08
CA ASN A 28 -0.54 16.96 -4.62
C ASN A 28 -1.87 16.36 -4.11
N GLU A 29 -2.98 16.68 -4.78
CA GLU A 29 -4.32 16.22 -4.45
C GLU A 29 -4.43 14.71 -4.69
N GLN A 30 -3.99 14.24 -5.86
CA GLN A 30 -3.98 12.82 -6.21
C GLN A 30 -3.12 12.01 -5.25
N ALA A 31 -1.91 12.48 -4.92
CA ALA A 31 -1.01 11.79 -3.99
C ALA A 31 -1.63 11.65 -2.59
N LYS A 32 -2.34 12.68 -2.11
CA LYS A 32 -3.08 12.65 -0.84
C LYS A 32 -4.23 11.67 -0.88
N GLU A 33 -5.03 11.71 -1.94
CA GLU A 33 -6.16 10.80 -2.13
C GLU A 33 -5.71 9.34 -2.20
N ARG A 34 -4.67 9.04 -2.98
CA ARG A 34 -4.08 7.69 -3.04
C ARG A 34 -3.52 7.23 -1.71
N THR A 35 -2.87 8.12 -0.98
CA THR A 35 -2.37 7.79 0.36
C THR A 35 -3.54 7.46 1.30
N LYS A 36 -4.66 8.19 1.25
CA LYS A 36 -5.86 7.87 2.04
C LYS A 36 -6.45 6.50 1.69
N GLU A 37 -6.59 6.18 0.40
CA GLU A 37 -7.08 4.85 -0.03
C GLU A 37 -6.14 3.73 0.44
N LEU A 38 -4.83 3.96 0.41
CA LEU A 38 -3.85 3.01 0.93
C LEU A 38 -4.04 2.75 2.43
N LEU A 39 -4.23 3.80 3.23
CA LEU A 39 -4.41 3.67 4.68
C LEU A 39 -5.65 2.87 5.07
N LYS A 40 -6.69 2.83 4.22
CA LYS A 40 -7.90 2.03 4.47
C LYS A 40 -7.62 0.53 4.50
N GLN A 41 -6.50 0.07 3.97
CA GLN A 41 -6.10 -1.35 4.00
C GLN A 41 -5.47 -1.76 5.34
N ILE A 42 -4.97 -0.81 6.14
CA ILE A 42 -4.31 -1.10 7.41
C ILE A 42 -5.22 -1.89 8.37
N PRO A 43 -6.48 -1.48 8.62
CA PRO A 43 -7.37 -2.25 9.50
C PRO A 43 -7.59 -3.68 9.03
N GLU A 44 -7.77 -3.88 7.72
CA GLU A 44 -7.96 -5.22 7.15
C GLU A 44 -6.72 -6.10 7.33
N VAL A 45 -5.52 -5.55 7.10
CA VAL A 45 -4.27 -6.27 7.34
C VAL A 45 -4.13 -6.65 8.81
N ILE A 46 -4.47 -5.74 9.73
CA ILE A 46 -4.40 -6.02 11.18
C ILE A 46 -5.42 -7.10 11.58
N GLU A 47 -6.63 -7.09 11.02
CA GLU A 47 -7.71 -8.00 11.35
C GLU A 47 -7.51 -9.41 10.78
N LYS A 48 -7.09 -9.50 9.51
CA LYS A 48 -7.01 -10.77 8.77
C LYS A 48 -5.58 -11.30 8.59
N GLY A 49 -4.58 -10.50 8.92
CA GLY A 49 -3.19 -10.83 8.68
C GLY A 49 -2.62 -11.83 9.67
N ILE A 50 -1.49 -12.39 9.28
CA ILE A 50 -0.70 -13.29 10.11
C ILE A 50 0.31 -12.44 10.88
N LYS A 51 0.33 -12.61 12.20
CA LYS A 51 1.24 -11.90 13.09
C LYS A 51 2.57 -12.65 13.18
N ASP A 52 3.64 -11.96 12.80
CA ASP A 52 5.02 -12.33 13.06
C ASP A 52 5.56 -11.51 14.24
N ASN A 53 6.09 -12.20 15.25
CA ASN A 53 6.76 -11.54 16.37
C ASN A 53 8.24 -11.36 16.01
N ASP A 54 8.64 -10.13 15.65
CA ASP A 54 10.03 -9.86 15.26
C ASP A 54 10.95 -9.84 16.50
N TYR A 55 10.62 -9.00 17.50
CA TYR A 55 11.35 -8.90 18.76
C TYR A 55 10.47 -8.26 19.85
N ILE A 56 10.93 -8.22 21.10
CA ILE A 56 10.13 -7.76 22.25
C ILE A 56 9.57 -6.36 21.99
N GLY A 57 8.24 -6.25 22.05
CA GLY A 57 7.53 -4.99 21.86
C GLY A 57 7.36 -4.55 20.40
N HIS A 58 7.75 -5.39 19.44
CA HIS A 58 7.49 -5.18 18.01
C HIS A 58 6.82 -6.39 17.39
N ALA A 59 5.90 -6.12 16.47
CA ALA A 59 5.21 -7.15 15.70
C ALA A 59 5.02 -6.65 14.27
N THR A 60 5.13 -7.56 13.31
CA THR A 60 4.75 -7.30 11.93
C THR A 60 3.53 -8.14 11.61
N ILE A 61 2.53 -7.54 10.96
CA ILE A 61 1.35 -8.26 10.50
C ILE A 61 1.36 -8.25 8.97
N ARG A 62 1.25 -9.43 8.37
CA ARG A 62 1.30 -9.62 6.92
C ARG A 62 -0.03 -10.11 6.37
N HIS A 63 -0.53 -9.46 5.33
CA HIS A 63 -1.73 -9.90 4.61
C HIS A 63 -1.67 -9.42 3.16
N ASN A 64 -1.96 -10.29 2.19
CA ASN A 64 -2.05 -9.96 0.76
C ASN A 64 -0.87 -9.13 0.21
N GLY A 65 0.38 -9.46 0.59
CA GLY A 65 1.57 -8.72 0.14
C GLY A 65 1.72 -7.33 0.77
N ILE A 66 1.02 -7.08 1.89
CA ILE A 66 1.11 -5.86 2.69
C ILE A 66 1.65 -6.22 4.06
N GLU A 67 2.58 -5.40 4.56
CA GLU A 67 3.16 -5.54 5.89
C GLU A 67 2.89 -4.29 6.73
N VAL A 68 2.30 -4.49 7.91
CA VAL A 68 2.09 -3.44 8.91
C VAL A 68 2.99 -3.71 10.10
N GLY A 69 3.96 -2.83 10.34
CA GLY A 69 4.77 -2.88 11.55
C GLY A 69 4.09 -2.15 12.70
N LEU A 70 4.05 -2.81 13.86
CA LEU A 70 3.47 -2.34 15.10
C LEU A 70 4.53 -2.32 16.19
N SER A 71 4.54 -1.26 17.00
CA SER A 71 5.37 -1.17 18.21
C SER A 71 4.50 -0.90 19.42
N SER A 72 4.74 -1.63 20.51
CA SER A 72 4.17 -1.33 21.83
C SER A 72 4.96 -0.23 22.55
N GLN A 73 5.89 0.44 21.87
CA GLN A 73 6.71 1.51 22.42
C GLN A 73 6.72 2.73 21.49
N LYS A 74 6.88 3.91 22.07
CA LYS A 74 7.19 5.15 21.34
C LYS A 74 8.56 5.64 21.81
N GLY A 75 9.59 5.39 21.00
CA GLY A 75 10.97 5.53 21.47
C GLY A 75 11.19 4.61 22.67
N ASN A 76 11.63 5.17 23.80
CA ASN A 76 11.88 4.41 25.03
C ASN A 76 10.65 4.34 25.97
N THR A 77 9.48 4.82 25.55
CA THR A 77 8.27 4.87 26.39
C THR A 77 7.30 3.76 26.00
N PRO A 78 6.99 2.81 26.90
CA PRO A 78 5.97 1.79 26.65
C PRO A 78 4.57 2.39 26.49
N LEU A 79 3.82 1.86 25.53
CA LEU A 79 2.41 2.14 25.29
C LEU A 79 1.56 1.10 26.04
N LYS A 80 0.62 1.55 26.86
CA LYS A 80 -0.27 0.66 27.63
C LYS A 80 -1.49 0.31 26.78
N ASN A 81 -1.74 -0.97 26.52
CA ASN A 81 -2.90 -1.47 25.76
C ASN A 81 -3.06 -0.88 24.34
N HIS A 82 -1.99 -0.31 23.78
CA HIS A 82 -2.01 0.31 22.46
C HIS A 82 -0.73 -0.07 21.70
N TYR A 83 -0.85 -0.09 20.38
CA TYR A 83 0.28 -0.18 19.47
C TYR A 83 0.35 1.08 18.61
N MET A 84 1.57 1.49 18.27
CA MET A 84 1.83 2.51 17.27
C MET A 84 2.20 1.81 15.96
N ILE A 85 1.55 2.22 14.86
CA ILE A 85 1.95 1.78 13.52
C ILE A 85 3.26 2.47 13.18
N THR A 86 4.32 1.70 12.97
CA THR A 86 5.69 2.19 12.70
C THR A 86 6.09 2.07 11.24
N SER A 87 5.53 1.10 10.52
CA SER A 87 5.79 0.90 9.09
C SER A 87 4.53 0.40 8.37
N PHE A 88 4.48 0.69 7.07
CA PHE A 88 3.48 0.17 6.16
C PHE A 88 4.17 -0.07 4.81
N GLU A 89 4.47 -1.33 4.54
CA GLU A 89 5.15 -1.75 3.32
C GLU A 89 4.20 -2.58 2.45
N THR A 90 4.38 -2.48 1.13
CA THR A 90 3.52 -3.09 0.12
C THR A 90 4.41 -3.62 -0.98
N ASP A 91 4.14 -4.84 -1.43
CA ASP A 91 4.85 -5.43 -2.55
C ASP A 91 4.62 -4.60 -3.83
N GLU A 92 5.60 -4.62 -4.74
CA GLU A 92 5.52 -3.89 -6.01
C GLU A 92 4.28 -4.25 -6.84
N LYS A 93 3.81 -5.51 -6.73
CA LYS A 93 2.57 -5.94 -7.40
C LYS A 93 1.34 -5.25 -6.81
N VAL A 94 1.22 -5.21 -5.49
CA VAL A 94 0.10 -4.55 -4.79
C VAL A 94 0.16 -3.05 -5.07
N LEU A 95 1.36 -2.44 -5.05
CA LEU A 95 1.55 -1.05 -5.45
C LEU A 95 1.08 -0.78 -6.88
N ARG A 96 1.46 -1.63 -7.84
CA ARG A 96 1.02 -1.51 -9.23
C ARG A 96 -0.49 -1.69 -9.38
N GLU A 97 -1.08 -2.66 -8.69
CA GLU A 97 -2.54 -2.85 -8.68
C GLU A 97 -3.25 -1.63 -8.10
N LEU A 98 -2.75 -1.06 -7.00
CA LEU A 98 -3.29 0.17 -6.43
C LEU A 98 -3.09 1.36 -7.36
N GLU A 99 -1.91 1.50 -7.98
CA GLU A 99 -1.67 2.49 -9.03
C GLU A 99 -2.69 2.35 -10.16
N THR A 100 -3.02 1.13 -10.57
CA THR A 100 -4.02 0.82 -11.60
C THR A 100 -5.46 1.05 -11.12
N ILE A 101 -5.80 0.74 -9.86
CA ILE A 101 -7.17 0.90 -9.32
C ILE A 101 -7.59 2.38 -9.30
N GLY A 102 -6.64 3.30 -9.11
CA GLY A 102 -6.92 4.72 -9.30
C GLY A 102 -6.09 5.36 -10.41
N THR A 103 -5.68 4.59 -11.42
CA THR A 103 -5.67 5.23 -12.74
C THR A 103 -7.10 5.68 -12.88
N LEU A 104 -7.25 6.99 -12.72
CA LEU A 104 -8.51 7.71 -12.85
C LEU A 104 -9.34 7.10 -13.96
N SER A 105 -10.67 7.17 -13.80
CA SER A 105 -11.60 7.07 -14.92
C SER A 105 -10.92 7.56 -16.20
N ASN A 106 -10.92 6.74 -17.25
CA ASN A 106 -10.27 7.03 -18.53
C ASN A 106 -10.79 8.32 -19.21
N ASP A 107 -11.68 9.07 -18.57
CA ASP A 107 -12.34 10.28 -19.06
C ASP A 107 -11.45 11.53 -19.12
N TYR A 108 -10.19 11.47 -18.66
CA TYR A 108 -9.27 12.63 -18.70
C TYR A 108 -7.99 12.39 -19.51
N ARG A 109 -8.01 11.42 -20.43
CA ARG A 109 -7.01 11.35 -21.51
C ARG A 109 -7.66 11.98 -22.73
N ASP A 110 -7.47 13.29 -22.89
CA ASP A 110 -7.64 13.90 -24.21
C ASP A 110 -6.77 13.12 -25.22
N GLY A 111 -7.42 12.69 -26.30
CA GLY A 111 -7.37 11.29 -26.72
C GLY A 111 -6.04 10.76 -27.25
N ILE A 112 -5.70 9.52 -26.89
CA ILE A 112 -5.06 8.55 -27.80
C ILE A 112 -5.64 7.15 -27.54
N ASN A 113 -6.29 6.63 -28.58
CA ASN A 113 -6.95 5.34 -28.83
C ASN A 113 -6.53 4.07 -28.03
N TYR A 114 -7.55 3.49 -27.39
CA TYR A 114 -7.98 2.08 -27.27
C TYR A 114 -6.96 0.93 -27.11
N SER A 115 -7.07 0.21 -25.99
CA SER A 115 -7.42 -1.22 -26.05
C SER A 115 -8.24 -1.64 -24.82
N THR A 116 -9.35 -2.28 -25.15
CA THR A 116 -10.55 -2.53 -24.36
C THR A 116 -10.34 -3.48 -23.19
N SER A 117 -10.87 -3.08 -22.04
CA SER A 117 -11.26 -3.95 -20.94
C SER A 117 -12.21 -5.06 -21.42
N ASN A 118 -11.81 -6.31 -21.24
CA ASN A 118 -12.70 -7.46 -21.24
C ASN A 118 -12.17 -8.43 -20.17
N LEU A 119 -12.61 -8.27 -18.93
CA LEU A 119 -12.35 -9.23 -17.86
C LEU A 119 -13.70 -9.78 -17.37
N ASN A 120 -14.25 -10.70 -18.14
CA ASN A 120 -15.34 -11.60 -17.73
C ASN A 120 -15.26 -12.94 -18.51
N LYS A 121 -14.06 -13.50 -18.67
CA LYS A 121 -13.92 -14.90 -19.10
C LYS A 121 -12.92 -15.63 -18.21
N PRO A 122 -13.24 -16.86 -17.75
CA PRO A 122 -12.30 -17.70 -17.04
C PRO A 122 -11.16 -18.11 -17.98
N ASN A 123 -9.94 -18.04 -17.49
CA ASN A 123 -8.71 -18.38 -18.21
C ASN A 123 -8.71 -19.87 -18.62
N PRO A 124 -8.68 -20.24 -19.93
CA PRO A 124 -8.45 -21.62 -20.34
C PRO A 124 -6.97 -21.83 -20.61
N THR A 125 -6.23 -22.32 -19.61
CA THR A 125 -4.87 -22.83 -19.82
C THR A 125 -4.94 -24.11 -20.65
N THR A 126 -4.73 -24.02 -21.97
CA THR A 126 -4.38 -25.17 -22.80
C THR A 126 -3.19 -24.83 -23.70
N LYS A 127 -2.01 -25.35 -23.34
CA LYS A 127 -0.94 -25.62 -24.30
C LYS A 127 -0.56 -27.08 -24.17
N LYS A 128 -1.11 -27.91 -25.07
CA LYS A 128 -0.55 -29.21 -25.45
C LYS A 128 0.82 -28.94 -26.08
N LEU A 129 1.86 -29.56 -25.54
CA LEU A 129 3.18 -29.60 -26.14
C LEU A 129 3.15 -30.69 -27.21
N ASN A 130 3.14 -30.32 -28.49
CA ASN A 130 3.44 -31.27 -29.56
C ASN A 130 4.95 -31.20 -29.78
N LYS A 131 5.64 -32.34 -29.68
CA LYS A 131 7.00 -32.54 -30.17
C LYS A 131 6.89 -33.34 -31.47
N ASP A 132 7.53 -32.83 -32.52
CA ASP A 132 7.91 -33.63 -33.69
C ASP A 132 8.98 -34.65 -33.29
#